data_AF-V4L3S9-F1
#
_entry.id   AF-V4L3S9-F1
#
_cell.length_a   1.000
_cell.length_b   1.000
_cell.length_c   1.000
_cell.angle_alpha   90.00
_cell.angle_beta   90.00
_cell.angle_gamma   90.00
#
_symmetry.space_group_name_H-M   'P 1'
#
loop_
_entity.id
_entity.type
_entity.pdbx_description
1 polymer ?
#
loop_
_entity_poly.entity_id
_entity_poly.type
_entity_poly.pdbx_seq_one_letter_code
_entity_poly.pdbx_strand_id
1 'polypeptide(L)'
;MHLPPDYPFKPPNVTFKTKVFHPNVSVYGKIFLKMLTNEYFSPMYIMNRILTTPEISEGDYFDENITKLYVEDNAAFDATAHAWTMEHAGA
;
A
#
# COMPACT_ATOMS: atom_id res chain seq x y z
N MET A 1 1.36 -10.19 7.59
CA MET A 1 1.17 -11.02 6.39
C MET A 1 0.59 -12.36 6.80
N HIS A 2 -0.45 -12.81 6.09
CA HIS A 2 -1.11 -14.08 6.31
C HIS A 2 -1.23 -14.82 4.97
N LEU A 3 -0.77 -16.07 4.92
CA LEU A 3 -0.86 -16.92 3.74
C LEU A 3 -2.15 -17.74 3.80
N PRO A 4 -3.00 -17.73 2.77
CA PRO A 4 -4.17 -18.59 2.73
C PRO A 4 -3.78 -20.07 2.52
N PRO A 5 -4.66 -21.04 2.85
CA PRO A 5 -4.41 -22.47 2.62
C PRO A 5 -4.11 -22.82 1.16
N ASP A 6 -4.69 -22.07 0.22
CA ASP A 6 -4.55 -22.31 -1.22
C ASP A 6 -3.34 -21.59 -1.84
N TYR A 7 -2.44 -21.02 -1.03
CA TYR A 7 -1.19 -20.47 -1.54
C TYR A 7 -0.33 -21.60 -2.15
N PRO A 8 0.28 -21.43 -3.34
CA PRO A 8 0.49 -20.19 -4.09
C PRO A 8 -0.52 -19.97 -5.24
N PHE A 9 -1.72 -20.52 -5.19
CA PHE A 9 -2.77 -20.27 -6.19
C PHE A 9 -3.63 -19.04 -5.85
N LYS A 10 -3.64 -18.62 -4.58
CA LYS A 10 -4.28 -17.37 -4.11
C LYS A 10 -3.25 -16.41 -3.50
N PRO A 11 -3.47 -15.08 -3.62
CA PRO A 11 -2.58 -14.08 -3.07
C PRO A 11 -2.53 -14.10 -1.54
N PRO A 12 -1.40 -13.67 -0.94
CA PRO A 12 -1.32 -13.44 0.49
C PRO A 12 -2.21 -12.26 0.91
N ASN A 13 -2.69 -12.28 2.16
CA ASN A 13 -3.29 -11.11 2.79
C ASN A 13 -2.19 -10.30 3.51
N VAL A 14 -1.98 -9.06 3.06
CA VAL A 14 -0.97 -8.16 3.61
C VAL A 14 -1.64 -6.91 4.14
N THR A 15 -1.35 -6.59 5.40
CA THR A 15 -1.82 -5.38 6.09
C THR A 15 -0.66 -4.76 6.87
N PHE A 16 -0.65 -3.43 6.91
CA PHE A 16 0.19 -2.70 7.85
C PHE A 16 -0.40 -2.80 9.25
N LYS A 17 0.46 -3.09 10.24
CA LYS A 17 0.09 -3.05 11.66
C LYS A 17 0.04 -1.62 12.17
N THR A 18 0.96 -0.80 11.69
CA THR A 18 1.06 0.62 12.00
C THR A 18 0.17 1.40 11.02
N LYS A 19 -0.41 2.51 11.47
CA LYS A 19 -1.11 3.42 10.55
C LYS A 19 -0.09 4.08 9.62
N VAL A 20 -0.40 4.08 8.32
CA VAL A 20 0.47 4.64 7.28
C VAL A 20 -0.35 5.62 6.45
N PHE A 21 0.22 6.79 6.16
CA PHE A 21 -0.37 7.75 5.24
C PHE A 21 0.17 7.49 3.83
N HIS A 22 -0.63 6.80 2.99
CA HIS A 22 -0.21 6.44 1.64
C HIS A 22 -1.41 6.23 0.72
N PRO A 23 -1.36 6.64 -0.57
CA PRO A 23 -2.47 6.51 -1.51
C PRO A 23 -3.02 5.08 -1.66
N ASN A 24 -2.15 4.07 -1.57
CA ASN A 24 -2.52 2.65 -1.70
C ASN A 24 -2.83 1.97 -0.36
N VAL A 25 -2.88 2.69 0.77
CA VAL A 25 -3.09 2.11 2.10
C VAL A 25 -4.28 2.78 2.78
N SER A 26 -5.23 1.97 3.25
CA SER A 26 -6.35 2.50 4.03
C SER A 26 -5.93 2.90 5.45
N VAL A 27 -6.74 3.73 6.10
CA VAL A 27 -6.55 4.12 7.52
C VAL A 27 -6.49 2.93 8.49
N TYR A 28 -6.99 1.76 8.08
CA TYR A 28 -6.95 0.51 8.84
C TYR A 28 -5.76 -0.39 8.44
N GLY A 29 -4.83 0.11 7.63
CA GLY A 29 -3.63 -0.59 7.18
C GLY A 29 -3.87 -1.60 6.05
N LYS A 30 -5.05 -1.61 5.41
CA LYS A 30 -5.31 -2.49 4.26
C LYS A 30 -4.59 -1.95 3.03
N ILE A 31 -3.87 -2.82 2.34
CA ILE A 31 -3.13 -2.46 1.12
C ILE A 31 -4.02 -2.73 -0.09
N PHE A 32 -4.13 -1.75 -0.97
CA PHE A 32 -4.75 -1.89 -2.28
C PHE A 32 -3.68 -1.91 -3.35
N LEU A 33 -3.38 -3.11 -3.85
CA LEU A 33 -2.48 -3.30 -4.98
C LEU A 33 -3.13 -4.30 -5.91
N LYS A 34 -3.30 -3.96 -7.19
CA LYS A 34 -3.92 -4.84 -8.19
C LYS A 34 -3.30 -6.24 -8.25
N MET A 35 -1.99 -6.33 -8.03
CA MET A 35 -1.22 -7.59 -7.98
C MET A 35 -1.64 -8.52 -6.83
N LEU A 36 -2.28 -8.01 -5.77
CA LEU A 36 -2.82 -8.81 -4.67
C LEU A 36 -4.25 -9.32 -4.94
N THR A 37 -4.77 -9.17 -6.16
CA THR A 37 -6.04 -9.74 -6.58
C THR A 37 -5.83 -11.06 -7.32
N ASN A 38 -6.84 -11.95 -7.31
CA ASN A 38 -6.75 -13.26 -7.96
C ASN A 38 -6.46 -13.18 -9.47
N GLU A 39 -6.85 -12.08 -10.13
CA GLU A 39 -6.68 -11.89 -11.57
C GLU A 39 -5.23 -11.62 -11.97
N TYR A 40 -4.48 -10.89 -11.13
CA TYR A 40 -3.12 -10.44 -11.45
C TYR A 40 -2.04 -11.11 -10.58
N PHE A 41 -2.43 -12.02 -9.68
CA PHE A 41 -1.50 -12.65 -8.74
C PHE A 41 -0.51 -13.60 -9.44
N SER A 42 0.79 -13.30 -9.32
CA SER A 42 1.91 -14.18 -9.69
C SER A 42 2.88 -14.33 -8.52
N PRO A 43 3.03 -15.54 -7.92
CA PRO A 43 3.76 -15.76 -6.67
C PRO A 43 5.21 -15.26 -6.67
N MET A 44 5.94 -15.47 -7.78
CA MET A 44 7.36 -15.14 -7.88
C MET A 44 7.59 -13.64 -8.07
N TYR A 45 6.68 -12.96 -8.76
CA TYR A 45 6.78 -11.53 -9.05
C TYR A 45 6.38 -10.67 -7.84
N ILE A 46 5.51 -11.19 -6.99
CA ILE A 46 4.81 -10.42 -5.96
C ILE A 46 5.59 -10.26 -4.67
N MET A 47 6.36 -11.28 -4.25
CA MET A 47 7.15 -11.18 -3.03
C MET A 47 8.19 -10.07 -3.13
N ASN A 48 8.86 -9.94 -4.28
CA ASN A 48 9.80 -8.83 -4.51
C ASN A 48 9.06 -7.49 -4.59
N ARG A 49 7.97 -7.42 -5.35
CA ARG A 49 7.30 -6.14 -5.63
C ARG A 49 6.53 -5.58 -4.41
N ILE A 50 5.96 -6.40 -3.52
CA ILE A 50 5.38 -5.92 -2.25
C ILE A 50 6.44 -5.22 -1.39
N LEU A 51 7.68 -5.74 -1.39
CA LEU A 51 8.76 -5.19 -0.57
C LEU A 51 9.39 -3.93 -1.17
N THR A 52 9.25 -3.72 -2.49
CA THR A 52 10.04 -2.70 -3.20
C THR A 52 9.24 -1.53 -3.77
N THR A 53 7.92 -1.40 -3.56
CA THR A 53 7.16 -0.39 -4.33
C THR A 53 6.38 0.62 -3.47
N PRO A 54 6.16 1.83 -4.02
CA PRO A 54 4.96 2.02 -4.84
C PRO A 54 5.16 2.95 -6.06
N GLU A 55 5.02 2.39 -7.26
CA GLU A 55 4.53 3.19 -8.39
C GLU A 55 3.03 3.33 -8.15
N ILE A 56 2.60 4.54 -7.80
CA ILE A 56 1.18 4.91 -7.86
C ILE A 56 0.83 4.95 -9.35
N SER A 57 0.46 3.81 -9.89
CA SER A 57 -0.07 3.71 -11.26
C SER A 57 -1.54 4.13 -11.29
N GLU A 58 -1.99 4.71 -12.40
CA GLU A 58 -3.39 5.12 -12.58
C GLU A 58 -4.35 4.00 -12.17
N GLY A 59 -5.30 4.32 -11.29
CA GLY A 59 -6.34 3.41 -10.81
C GLY A 59 -5.92 2.42 -9.71
N ASP A 60 -4.67 2.46 -9.23
CA ASP A 60 -4.20 1.55 -8.16
C ASP A 60 -4.30 2.15 -6.75
N TYR A 61 -4.98 3.29 -6.57
CA TYR A 61 -5.09 4.00 -5.28
C TYR A 61 -6.38 3.72 -4.54
N PHE A 62 -6.30 3.71 -3.20
CA PHE A 62 -7.44 3.56 -2.30
C PHE A 62 -8.09 4.93 -2.00
N ASP A 63 -7.29 5.98 -1.84
CA ASP A 63 -7.77 7.31 -1.48
C ASP A 63 -7.42 8.33 -2.57
N GLU A 64 -8.44 8.82 -3.27
CA GLU A 64 -8.32 9.83 -4.31
C GLU A 64 -7.76 11.16 -3.80
N ASN A 65 -8.06 11.54 -2.56
CA ASN A 65 -7.60 12.81 -2.01
C ASN A 65 -6.11 12.75 -1.68
N ILE A 66 -5.64 11.65 -1.08
CA ILE A 66 -4.21 11.43 -0.83
C ILE A 66 -3.46 11.32 -2.16
N THR A 67 -4.06 10.68 -3.16
CA THR A 67 -3.49 10.59 -4.51
C THR A 67 -3.35 11.97 -5.16
N LYS A 68 -4.41 12.79 -5.13
CA LYS A 68 -4.36 14.17 -5.63
C LYS A 68 -3.29 14.97 -4.90
N LEU A 69 -3.24 14.89 -3.57
CA LEU A 69 -2.21 15.57 -2.79
C LEU A 69 -0.80 15.12 -3.21
N TYR A 70 -0.58 13.81 -3.39
CA TYR A 70 0.71 13.27 -3.84
C TYR A 70 1.12 13.77 -5.23
N VAL A 71 0.17 13.87 -6.16
CA VAL A 71 0.41 14.30 -7.56
C VAL A 71 0.54 15.82 -7.69
N GLU A 72 -0.30 16.58 -6.98
CA GLU A 72 -0.42 18.04 -7.12
C GLU A 72 0.52 18.80 -6.18
N ASP A 73 0.77 18.30 -4.97
CA ASP A 73 1.62 18.95 -3.96
C ASP A 73 2.39 17.91 -3.12
N ASN A 74 3.48 17.43 -3.71
CA ASN A 74 4.35 16.44 -3.08
C ASN A 74 4.97 16.94 -1.77
N ALA A 75 5.23 18.24 -1.63
CA ALA A 75 5.80 18.81 -0.40
C ALA A 75 4.79 18.77 0.76
N ALA A 76 3.52 19.09 0.51
CA ALA A 76 2.45 18.96 1.49
C ALA A 76 2.16 17.49 1.85
N PHE A 77 2.23 16.59 0.85
CA PHE A 77 2.16 15.15 1.07
C PHE A 77 3.26 14.69 2.04
N ASP A 78 4.52 15.04 1.78
CA ASP A 78 5.67 14.65 2.60
C ASP A 78 5.57 15.20 4.02
N ALA A 79 5.16 16.47 4.18
CA ALA A 79 4.95 17.05 5.50
C ALA A 79 3.88 16.29 6.31
N THR A 80 2.78 15.90 5.66
CA THR A 80 1.70 15.13 6.28
C THR A 80 2.15 13.71 6.62
N ALA A 81 2.83 13.03 5.69
CA ALA A 81 3.36 11.69 5.88
C ALA A 81 4.39 11.65 7.02
N HIS A 82 5.25 12.67 7.12
CA HIS A 82 6.19 12.82 8.22
C HIS A 82 5.49 12.99 9.57
N ALA A 83 4.49 13.88 9.66
CA ALA A 83 3.70 14.04 10.88
C ALA A 83 3.02 12.73 11.30
N TRP A 84 2.43 12.00 10.35
CA TRP A 84 1.80 10.70 10.58
C TRP A 84 2.79 9.64 11.09
N THR A 85 4.01 9.67 10.56
CA THR A 85 5.09 8.76 10.96
C THR A 85 5.54 9.04 12.40
N MET A 86 5.73 10.31 12.75
CA MET A 86 6.08 10.72 14.12
C MET A 86 5.00 10.31 15.13
N GLU A 87 3.72 10.39 14.76
CA GLU A 87 2.60 10.07 15.66
C GLU A 87 2.41 8.55 15.85
N HIS A 88 2.57 7.76 14.80
CA HIS A 88 2.12 6.36 14.81
C HIS A 88 3.24 5.33 14.72
N ALA A 89 4.40 5.67 14.17
CA ALA A 89 5.47 4.71 13.91
C ALA A 89 6.62 4.77 14.91
N GLY A 90 6.73 5.85 15.70
CA GLY A 90 7.83 6.04 16.65
C GLY A 90 9.15 6.23 15.90
N ALA A 91 9.56 7.48 15.73
CA ALA A 91 10.76 7.85 14.97
C ALA A 91 12.07 7.39 15.64
#